data_AF-A0A4Q1FEH1-F1
#
_entry.id   AF-A0A4Q1FEH1-F1
#
_cell.length_a   1.000
_cell.length_b   1.000
_cell.length_c   1.000
_cell.angle_alpha   90.00
_cell.angle_beta   90.00
_cell.angle_gamma   90.00
#
_symmetry.space_group_name_H-M   'P 1'
#
loop_
_entity.id
_entity.type
_entity.pdbx_description
1 polymer ?
#
loop_
_entity_poly.entity_id
_entity_poly.type
_entity_poly.pdbx_seq_one_letter_code
_entity_poly.pdbx_strand_id
1 'polypeptide(L)'
;MKLYISVLFTILFINSSYSQVNSEISLTTSQSQVLISKKGETFQLTDEDGKIVISDIDSLYQKKKSDLIFIKKKGLWGVVSNYGKILIPINFNKTERIYNEFWAVTKNQKKEYLV
;
A
#
# COMPACT_ATOMS: atom_id res chain seq x y z
N MET A 1 13.25 -28.13 25.82
CA MET A 1 11.85 -27.79 26.18
C MET A 1 11.70 -26.37 26.77
N LYS A 2 12.52 -25.38 26.36
CA LYS A 2 12.38 -23.96 26.80
C LYS A 2 12.11 -22.97 25.65
N LEU A 3 12.19 -23.41 24.39
CA LEU A 3 12.03 -22.54 23.21
C LEU A 3 10.57 -22.31 22.80
N TYR A 4 9.68 -23.28 23.06
CA TYR A 4 8.27 -23.19 22.65
C TYR A 4 7.44 -22.19 23.47
N ILE A 5 7.80 -21.96 24.73
CA ILE A 5 7.04 -21.07 25.63
C ILE A 5 7.23 -19.59 25.26
N SER A 6 8.40 -19.20 24.72
CA SER A 6 8.63 -17.82 24.27
C SER A 6 7.85 -17.47 23.01
N VAL A 7 7.69 -18.42 22.08
CA VAL A 7 6.94 -18.20 20.83
C VAL A 7 5.44 -18.10 21.12
N LEU A 8 4.94 -18.86 22.09
CA LEU A 8 3.52 -18.80 22.49
C LEU A 8 3.19 -17.46 23.16
N PHE A 9 4.10 -16.91 23.97
CA PHE A 9 3.91 -15.61 24.61
C PHE A 9 3.89 -14.44 23.61
N THR A 10 4.74 -14.43 22.58
CA THR A 10 4.72 -13.36 21.57
C THR A 10 3.45 -13.37 20.72
N ILE A 11 2.88 -14.55 20.42
CA ILE A 11 1.62 -14.67 19.68
C ILE A 11 0.43 -14.11 20.48
N LEU A 12 0.41 -14.26 21.80
CA LEU A 12 -0.65 -13.68 22.64
C LEU A 12 -0.62 -12.13 22.65
N PHE A 13 0.57 -11.53 22.69
CA PHE A 13 0.73 -10.07 22.67
C PHE A 13 0.24 -9.44 21.36
N ILE A 14 0.48 -10.13 20.23
CA ILE A 14 0.02 -9.69 18.92
C ILE A 14 -1.52 -9.68 18.87
N ASN A 15 -2.18 -10.73 19.37
CA ASN A 15 -3.65 -10.80 19.40
C ASN A 15 -4.30 -9.77 20.32
N SER A 16 -3.74 -9.51 21.51
CA SER A 16 -4.26 -8.49 22.42
C SER A 16 -4.15 -7.07 21.86
N SER A 17 -3.06 -6.79 21.15
CA SER A 17 -2.84 -5.52 20.46
C SER A 17 -3.85 -5.32 19.31
N TYR A 18 -4.20 -6.38 18.58
CA TYR A 18 -5.24 -6.32 17.55
C TYR A 18 -6.64 -6.02 18.12
N SER A 19 -6.97 -6.51 19.32
CA SER A 19 -8.29 -6.28 19.92
C SER A 19 -8.48 -4.86 20.47
N GLN A 20 -7.45 -4.24 21.07
CA GLN A 20 -7.56 -2.86 21.58
C GLN A 20 -7.65 -1.81 20.47
N VAL A 21 -7.01 -2.08 19.32
CA VAL A 21 -7.04 -1.20 18.14
C VAL A 21 -8.45 -1.10 17.53
N ASN A 22 -9.31 -2.10 17.71
CA ASN A 22 -10.63 -2.13 17.07
C ASN A 22 -11.74 -1.33 17.79
N SER A 23 -11.56 -0.97 19.07
CA SER A 23 -12.58 -0.22 19.83
C SER A 23 -12.48 1.30 19.70
N GLU A 24 -11.32 1.83 19.29
CA GLU A 24 -11.12 3.28 19.10
C GLU A 24 -11.27 3.73 17.64
N ILE A 25 -11.32 2.80 16.67
CA ILE A 25 -11.37 3.12 15.24
C ILE A 25 -12.81 3.35 14.72
N SER A 26 -13.85 3.16 15.53
CA SER A 26 -15.23 3.13 15.04
C SER A 26 -15.93 4.49 14.82
N LEU A 27 -15.27 5.66 14.90
CA LEU A 27 -16.00 6.94 14.74
C LEU A 27 -15.38 8.08 13.88
N THR A 28 -14.20 7.98 13.28
CA THR A 28 -13.70 9.12 12.45
C THR A 28 -12.83 8.71 11.26
N THR A 29 -13.44 8.12 10.24
CA THR A 29 -13.12 8.43 8.83
C THR A 29 -14.15 7.70 8.00
N SER A 30 -15.07 8.44 7.39
CA SER A 30 -15.51 8.03 6.05
C SER A 30 -14.19 7.82 5.28
N GLN A 31 -13.80 6.57 4.97
CA GLN A 31 -12.58 6.32 4.22
C GLN A 31 -12.78 6.93 2.85
N SER A 32 -12.39 8.19 2.73
CA SER A 32 -12.49 8.93 1.51
C SER A 32 -11.40 8.47 0.56
N GLN A 33 -11.71 8.53 -0.73
CA GLN A 33 -10.73 8.18 -1.73
C GLN A 33 -9.60 9.21 -1.69
N VAL A 34 -8.37 8.74 -1.81
CA VAL A 34 -7.22 9.63 -1.90
C VAL A 34 -7.28 10.46 -3.16
N LEU A 35 -6.95 11.74 -3.02
CA LEU A 35 -6.85 12.69 -4.11
C LEU A 35 -5.42 12.71 -4.65
N ILE A 36 -5.29 12.84 -5.97
CA ILE A 36 -3.99 12.99 -6.63
C ILE A 36 -3.71 14.48 -6.76
N SER A 37 -2.63 14.95 -6.12
CA SER A 37 -2.12 16.31 -6.26
C SER A 37 -0.76 16.32 -6.93
N LYS A 38 -0.47 17.38 -7.71
CA LYS A 38 0.83 17.57 -8.37
C LYS A 38 1.65 18.60 -7.57
N LYS A 39 2.86 18.21 -7.16
CA LYS A 39 3.82 19.07 -6.46
C LYS A 39 5.12 19.17 -7.26
N GLY A 40 5.27 20.26 -8.01
CA GLY A 40 6.39 20.46 -8.93
C GLY A 40 6.40 19.41 -10.04
N GLU A 41 7.48 18.63 -10.11
CA GLU A 41 7.63 17.52 -11.08
C GLU A 41 7.07 16.18 -10.57
N THR A 42 6.68 16.11 -9.30
CA THR A 42 6.21 14.87 -8.66
C THR A 42 4.72 14.94 -8.32
N PHE A 43 4.15 13.79 -7.98
CA PHE A 43 2.78 13.65 -7.49
C PHE A 43 2.74 13.29 -6.01
N GLN A 44 1.59 13.53 -5.39
CA GLN A 44 1.29 13.14 -4.03
C GLN A 44 -0.14 12.60 -3.95
N LEU A 45 -0.36 11.63 -3.08
CA LEU A 45 -1.70 11.19 -2.66
C LEU A 45 -2.02 11.88 -1.35
N THR A 46 -3.17 12.54 -1.29
CA THR A 46 -3.67 13.21 -0.08
C THR A 46 -5.02 12.66 0.32
N ASP A 47 -5.38 12.78 1.59
CA ASP A 47 -6.78 12.62 2.01
C ASP A 47 -7.62 13.84 1.63
N GLU A 48 -8.90 13.82 2.02
CA GLU A 48 -9.84 14.95 1.80
C GLU A 48 -9.43 16.24 2.52
N ASP A 49 -8.71 16.14 3.64
CA ASP A 49 -8.21 17.29 4.39
C ASP A 49 -6.89 17.85 3.81
N GLY A 50 -6.39 17.26 2.72
CA GLY A 50 -5.13 17.63 2.09
C GLY A 50 -3.90 17.11 2.83
N LYS A 51 -4.06 16.23 3.82
CA LYS A 51 -2.94 15.58 4.51
C LYS A 51 -2.28 14.60 3.56
N ILE A 52 -0.95 14.64 3.53
CA ILE A 52 -0.16 13.78 2.65
C ILE A 52 -0.20 12.34 3.16
N VAL A 53 -0.71 11.44 2.32
CA VAL A 53 -0.66 9.99 2.51
C VAL A 53 0.62 9.41 1.91
N ILE A 54 0.93 9.79 0.66
CA ILE A 54 2.17 9.40 -0.03
C ILE A 54 2.72 10.59 -0.80
N SER A 55 3.98 10.96 -0.54
CA SER A 55 4.71 12.03 -1.25
C SER A 55 5.66 11.49 -2.32
N ASP A 56 6.21 12.40 -3.13
CA ASP A 56 7.36 12.19 -4.02
C ASP A 56 7.17 11.01 -4.97
N ILE A 57 5.98 10.94 -5.57
CA ILE A 57 5.65 9.94 -6.58
C ILE A 57 6.17 10.46 -7.92
N ASP A 58 7.10 9.73 -8.53
CA ASP A 58 7.71 10.07 -9.82
C ASP A 58 6.67 9.95 -10.95
N SER A 59 5.87 8.87 -10.91
CA SER A 59 4.80 8.63 -11.88
C SER A 59 3.71 7.76 -11.27
N LEU A 60 2.48 7.92 -11.72
CA LEU A 60 1.36 7.07 -11.31
C LEU A 60 0.49 6.67 -12.49
N TYR A 61 -0.23 5.56 -12.33
CA TYR A 61 -1.21 5.06 -13.26
C TYR A 61 -2.42 4.54 -12.49
N GLN A 62 -3.61 5.06 -12.79
CA GLN A 62 -4.87 4.57 -12.26
C GLN A 62 -5.81 4.27 -13.44
N LYS A 63 -6.35 3.05 -13.48
CA LYS A 63 -7.34 2.68 -14.48
C LYS A 63 -8.71 3.25 -14.08
N LYS A 64 -9.46 3.78 -15.03
CA LYS A 64 -10.83 4.27 -14.80
C LYS A 64 -11.69 3.12 -14.24
N LYS A 65 -12.41 3.38 -13.14
CA LYS A 65 -13.20 2.40 -12.37
C LYS A 65 -12.41 1.31 -11.63
N SER A 66 -11.10 1.48 -11.45
CA SER A 66 -10.29 0.59 -10.62
C SER A 66 -9.95 1.25 -9.29
N ASP A 67 -10.00 0.47 -8.22
CA ASP A 67 -9.57 0.87 -6.88
C ASP A 67 -8.05 0.75 -6.70
N LEU A 68 -7.29 0.48 -7.77
CA LEU A 68 -5.84 0.31 -7.76
C LEU A 68 -5.14 1.50 -8.39
N ILE A 69 -4.18 2.05 -7.65
CA ILE A 69 -3.26 3.10 -8.06
C ILE A 69 -1.85 2.51 -8.09
N PHE A 70 -1.29 2.42 -9.28
CA PHE A 70 0.09 2.01 -9.49
C PHE A 70 0.96 3.24 -9.34
N ILE A 71 1.95 3.18 -8.45
CA ILE A 71 2.85 4.31 -8.21
C ILE A 71 4.29 3.89 -8.41
N LYS A 72 5.10 4.82 -8.93
CA LYS A 72 6.54 4.72 -9.03
C LYS A 72 7.16 5.82 -8.17
N LYS A 73 8.06 5.45 -7.27
CA LYS A 73 8.80 6.38 -6.42
C LYS A 73 10.24 5.93 -6.30
N LYS A 74 11.18 6.85 -6.55
CA LYS A 74 12.63 6.58 -6.63
C LYS A 74 12.97 5.42 -7.56
N GLY A 75 12.27 5.31 -8.70
CA GLY A 75 12.51 4.23 -9.66
C GLY A 75 11.84 2.89 -9.33
N LEU A 76 11.26 2.72 -8.13
CA LEU A 76 10.63 1.49 -7.66
C LEU A 76 9.11 1.59 -7.74
N TRP A 77 8.45 0.47 -8.00
CA TRP A 77 7.01 0.40 -8.13
C TRP A 77 6.35 -0.23 -6.92
N GLY A 78 5.12 0.21 -6.65
CA GLY A 78 4.18 -0.37 -5.70
C GLY A 78 2.73 -0.15 -6.15
N VAL A 79 1.80 -0.73 -5.40
CA VAL A 79 0.36 -0.61 -5.66
C VAL A 79 -0.32 -0.14 -4.38
N VAL A 80 -1.17 0.86 -4.54
CA VAL A 80 -1.90 1.51 -3.47
C VAL A 80 -3.38 1.44 -3.81
N SER A 81 -4.22 1.19 -2.83
CA SER A 81 -5.66 1.31 -2.97
C SER A 81 -6.05 2.78 -3.21
N ASN A 82 -7.18 3.03 -3.85
CA ASN A 82 -7.83 4.33 -3.89
C ASN A 82 -8.21 4.89 -2.50
N TYR A 83 -8.06 4.12 -1.42
CA TYR A 83 -8.16 4.60 -0.03
C TYR A 83 -6.78 4.87 0.62
N GLY A 84 -5.69 4.86 -0.15
CA GLY A 84 -4.35 5.17 0.35
C GLY A 84 -3.62 4.02 1.04
N LYS A 85 -4.25 2.84 1.16
CA LYS A 85 -3.60 1.64 1.72
C LYS A 85 -2.59 1.06 0.73
N ILE A 86 -1.34 0.90 1.16
CA ILE A 86 -0.32 0.20 0.37
C ILE A 86 -0.69 -1.29 0.31
N LEU A 87 -1.07 -1.76 -0.88
CA LEU A 87 -1.36 -3.18 -1.13
C LEU A 87 -0.05 -3.92 -1.46
N ILE A 88 0.84 -3.24 -2.19
CA ILE A 88 2.10 -3.80 -2.63
C ILE A 88 3.21 -2.78 -2.32
N PRO A 89 4.19 -3.16 -1.48
CA PRO A 89 5.28 -2.26 -1.10
C PRO A 89 6.01 -1.71 -2.31
N ILE A 90 6.47 -0.46 -2.20
CA ILE A 90 7.21 0.23 -3.26
C ILE A 90 8.67 -0.24 -3.29
N ASN A 91 8.90 -1.50 -3.68
CA ASN A 91 10.24 -2.12 -3.68
C ASN A 91 10.51 -3.00 -4.90
N PHE A 92 9.76 -2.82 -5.99
CA PHE A 92 9.92 -3.61 -7.21
C PHE A 92 10.61 -2.80 -8.31
N ASN A 93 11.73 -3.31 -8.82
CA ASN A 93 12.57 -2.62 -9.81
C ASN A 93 11.96 -2.60 -11.21
N LYS A 94 11.05 -3.53 -11.50
CA LYS A 94 10.39 -3.64 -12.81
C LYS A 94 8.95 -4.13 -12.63
N THR A 95 8.02 -3.40 -13.21
CA THR A 95 6.63 -3.86 -13.40
C THR A 95 6.40 -3.98 -14.89
N GLU A 96 6.22 -5.20 -15.37
CA GLU A 96 5.79 -5.45 -16.75
C GLU A 96 4.27 -5.61 -16.75
N ARG A 97 3.59 -4.74 -17.49
CA ARG A 97 2.15 -4.86 -17.74
C ARG A 97 1.97 -6.04 -18.70
N ILE A 98 1.42 -7.16 -18.23
CA ILE A 98 1.26 -8.37 -19.04
C ILE A 98 -0.10 -8.35 -19.76
N TYR A 99 -1.19 -7.98 -19.07
CA TYR A 99 -2.54 -7.85 -19.64
C TYR A 99 -3.35 -6.75 -18.90
N ASN A 100 -4.54 -6.41 -19.41
CA ASN A 100 -5.38 -5.28 -18.94
C ASN A 100 -5.62 -5.19 -17.42
N GLU A 101 -5.50 -6.30 -16.69
CA GLU A 101 -5.66 -6.44 -15.24
C GLU A 101 -4.42 -7.07 -14.55
N PHE A 102 -3.39 -7.52 -15.29
CA PHE A 102 -2.29 -8.32 -14.74
C PHE A 102 -0.94 -7.60 -14.83
N TRP A 103 -0.25 -7.53 -13.69
CA TRP A 103 1.10 -6.98 -13.59
C TRP A 103 2.06 -8.05 -13.11
N ALA A 104 3.15 -8.25 -13.84
CA ALA A 104 4.30 -8.98 -13.32
C ALA A 104 5.19 -8.00 -12.58
N VAL A 105 5.40 -8.28 -11.31
CA VAL A 105 6.34 -7.56 -10.47
C VAL A 105 7.56 -8.45 -10.26
N THR A 106 8.76 -7.90 -10.42
CA THR A 106 10.00 -8.64 -10.19
C THR A 106 10.69 -8.14 -8.93
N LYS A 107 10.86 -9.03 -7.94
CA LYS A 107 11.65 -8.78 -6.73
C LYS A 107 12.74 -9.84 -6.63
N ASN A 108 14.00 -9.40 -6.53
CA ASN A 108 15.16 -10.29 -6.35
C ASN A 108 15.25 -11.41 -7.41
N GLN A 109 15.09 -11.09 -8.70
CA GLN A 109 15.10 -12.05 -9.83
C GLN A 109 13.93 -13.05 -9.85
N LYS A 110 12.99 -12.98 -8.91
CA LYS A 110 11.75 -13.77 -8.90
C LYS A 110 10.60 -12.95 -9.46
N LYS A 111 9.86 -13.53 -10.41
CA LYS A 111 8.64 -12.95 -10.99
C LYS A 111 7.43 -13.36 -10.15
N GLU A 112 6.59 -12.40 -9.78
CA GLU A 112 5.29 -12.62 -9.14
C GLU A 112 4.19 -11.99 -9.99
N TYR A 113 3.05 -12.66 -10.08
CA TYR A 113 1.89 -12.24 -10.87
C TYR A 113 0.81 -11.71 -9.93
N LEU A 114 0.28 -10.53 -10.25
CA LEU A 114 -0.83 -9.92 -9.52
C LEU A 114 -2.07 -9.93 -10.40
N VAL A 115 -3.21 -10.27 -9.78
CA VAL A 115 -4.56 -10.27 -10.36
C VAL A 115 -5.36 -9.15 -9.70
#